data_AF-A0A8D0BT49-F1
#
_entry.id   AF-A0A8D0BT49-F1
#
_cell.length_a   1.000
_cell.length_b   1.000
_cell.length_c   1.000
_cell.angle_alpha   90.00
_cell.angle_beta   90.00
_cell.angle_gamma   90.00
#
_symmetry.space_group_name_H-M   'P 1'
#
loop_
_entity.id
_entity.type
_entity.pdbx_description
1 polymer ?
#
loop_
_entity_poly.entity_id
_entity_poly.type
_entity_poly.pdbx_seq_one_letter_code
_entity_poly.pdbx_strand_id
1 'polypeptide(L)'
;MFAFFFLQTFSVALGDGQLSTWTDGLKRKDWHDYESIHKDAMRSGKGEQGKPYPLTEDENDDSVYRENGFNIFVSNNIALERSLPDIRHPK
;
A
#
# COMPACT_ATOMS: atom_id res chain seq x y z
N MET A 1 35.65 36.59 -31.27
CA MET A 1 36.41 35.89 -30.20
C MET A 1 35.41 35.40 -29.18
N PHE A 2 35.16 34.09 -29.20
CA PHE A 2 34.20 33.38 -28.35
C PHE A 2 34.76 33.21 -26.94
N ALA A 3 33.89 33.24 -25.92
CA ALA A 3 34.04 32.40 -24.72
C ALA A 3 32.66 32.24 -24.06
N PHE A 4 31.97 31.15 -24.42
CA PHE A 4 30.91 30.57 -23.60
C PHE A 4 31.52 30.17 -22.25
N PHE A 5 31.00 30.72 -21.15
CA PHE A 5 31.30 30.21 -19.82
C PHE A 5 30.60 28.85 -19.65
N PHE A 6 31.35 27.79 -19.92
CA PHE A 6 31.01 26.43 -19.53
C PHE A 6 31.10 26.38 -17.99
N LEU A 7 29.99 26.12 -17.29
CA LEU A 7 30.07 25.65 -15.90
C LEU A 7 30.67 24.25 -15.95
N GLN A 8 32.00 24.15 -15.86
CA GLN A 8 32.65 22.90 -15.53
C GLN A 8 32.27 22.54 -14.10
N THR A 9 31.62 21.40 -13.93
CA THR A 9 31.47 20.75 -12.63
C THR A 9 32.87 20.48 -12.10
N PHE A 10 33.26 21.21 -11.05
CA PHE A 10 34.47 20.91 -10.30
C PHE A 10 34.24 19.57 -9.58
N SER A 11 34.86 18.50 -10.06
CA SER A 11 35.09 17.31 -9.25
C SER A 11 36.12 17.68 -8.18
N VAL A 12 35.64 18.00 -6.99
CA VAL A 12 36.50 18.09 -5.80
C VAL A 12 36.96 16.68 -5.46
N ALA A 13 38.16 16.33 -5.93
CA ALA A 13 38.89 15.18 -5.46
C ALA A 13 39.52 15.53 -4.09
N LEU A 14 38.72 15.37 -3.04
CA LEU A 14 39.23 15.23 -1.67
C LEU A 14 39.20 13.75 -1.31
N GLY A 15 40.29 13.31 -0.68
CA GLY A 15 40.67 11.91 -0.47
C GLY A 15 39.55 11.00 0.02
N ASP A 16 39.65 9.76 -0.45
CA ASP A 16 39.00 8.58 0.09
C ASP A 16 37.50 8.75 0.30
N GLY A 17 36.85 9.42 -0.67
CA GLY A 17 35.40 9.52 -0.77
C GLY A 17 34.80 8.16 -1.04
N GLN A 18 34.65 7.35 0.01
CA GLN A 18 33.68 6.27 0.04
C GLN A 18 32.31 6.93 -0.21
N LEU A 19 31.88 6.89 -1.46
CA LEU A 19 30.50 7.18 -1.83
C LEU A 19 29.67 6.11 -1.10
N SER A 20 29.18 6.43 0.09
CA SER A 20 28.21 5.59 0.79
C SER A 20 26.92 5.65 -0.02
N THR A 21 26.85 4.86 -1.08
CA THR A 21 25.56 4.39 -1.55
C THR A 21 24.96 3.70 -0.33
N TRP A 22 23.82 4.19 0.19
CA TRP A 22 23.15 3.68 1.39
C TRP A 22 22.90 2.15 1.43
N THR A 23 23.26 1.45 0.35
CA THR A 23 23.44 0.01 0.23
C THR A 23 24.90 -0.39 0.51
N ASP A 24 25.42 -0.14 1.71
CA ASP A 24 26.76 -0.55 2.15
C ASP A 24 26.83 -2.08 2.36
N GLY A 25 26.63 -2.86 1.30
CA GLY A 25 26.73 -4.33 1.30
C GLY A 25 25.49 -5.08 1.81
N LEU A 26 24.43 -4.39 2.22
CA LEU A 26 23.17 -5.03 2.62
C LEU A 26 22.36 -5.50 1.40
N LYS A 27 22.10 -6.81 1.32
CA LYS A 27 21.19 -7.39 0.31
C LYS A 27 19.77 -6.90 0.57
N ARG A 28 19.17 -6.22 -0.40
CA ARG A 28 17.73 -5.89 -0.37
C ARG A 28 16.90 -7.16 -0.57
N LYS A 29 15.77 -7.23 0.12
CA LYS A 29 14.79 -8.32 0.00
C LYS A 29 13.47 -7.79 -0.55
N ASP A 30 12.90 -8.50 -1.52
CA ASP A 30 11.49 -8.34 -1.84
C ASP A 30 10.65 -9.08 -0.80
N TRP A 31 9.73 -8.34 -0.16
CA TRP A 31 8.86 -8.86 0.90
C TRP A 31 7.44 -9.14 0.41
N HIS A 32 7.16 -8.96 -0.89
CA HIS A 32 5.86 -9.31 -1.45
C HIS A 32 5.66 -10.82 -1.44
N ASP A 33 4.64 -11.27 -0.72
CA ASP A 33 4.12 -12.63 -0.82
C ASP A 33 3.11 -12.70 -1.97
N TYR A 34 3.61 -13.02 -3.17
CA TYR A 34 2.78 -13.11 -4.36
C TYR A 34 1.76 -14.25 -4.30
N GLU A 35 2.01 -15.30 -3.52
CA GLU A 35 1.05 -16.39 -3.36
C GLU A 35 -0.15 -15.92 -2.53
N SER A 36 0.10 -15.21 -1.43
CA SER A 36 -0.95 -14.59 -0.62
C SER A 36 -1.76 -13.59 -1.44
N ILE A 37 -1.09 -12.72 -2.20
CA ILE A 37 -1.74 -11.72 -3.06
C ILE A 37 -2.64 -12.43 -4.10
N HIS A 38 -2.17 -13.51 -4.72
CA HIS A 38 -2.95 -14.25 -5.70
C HIS A 38 -4.15 -14.96 -5.06
N LYS A 39 -3.97 -15.56 -3.87
CA LYS A 39 -5.07 -16.17 -3.11
C LYS A 39 -6.13 -15.14 -2.76
N ASP A 40 -5.72 -13.98 -2.25
CA ASP A 40 -6.64 -12.88 -1.92
C ASP A 40 -7.39 -12.39 -3.14
N ALA A 41 -6.73 -12.26 -4.29
CA ALA A 41 -7.38 -11.83 -5.54
C ALA A 41 -8.47 -12.80 -6.03
N MET A 42 -8.39 -14.08 -5.66
CA MET A 42 -9.40 -15.09 -6.00
C MET A 42 -10.56 -15.16 -4.99
N ARG A 43 -10.46 -14.48 -3.84
CA ARG A 43 -11.51 -14.51 -2.82
C ARG A 43 -12.77 -13.80 -3.29
N SER A 44 -13.91 -14.40 -2.98
CA SER A 44 -15.24 -13.91 -3.32
C SER A 44 -16.16 -13.97 -2.11
N GLY A 45 -17.03 -12.99 -1.96
CA GLY A 45 -17.94 -12.89 -0.83
C GLY A 45 -18.31 -11.44 -0.55
N LYS A 46 -19.18 -11.25 0.44
CA LYS A 46 -19.55 -9.90 0.90
C LYS A 46 -18.32 -9.21 1.50
N GLY A 47 -18.03 -7.99 1.05
CA GLY A 47 -16.89 -7.21 1.55
C GLY A 47 -15.51 -7.61 1.01
N GLU A 48 -15.39 -8.71 0.26
CA GLU A 48 -14.13 -9.11 -0.37
C GLU A 48 -13.70 -8.08 -1.43
N GLN A 49 -12.39 -7.94 -1.63
CA GLN A 49 -11.77 -6.88 -2.46
C GLN A 49 -12.16 -5.46 -2.00
N GLY A 50 -12.57 -5.29 -0.74
CA GLY A 50 -13.05 -4.02 -0.20
C GLY A 50 -14.33 -3.49 -0.85
N LYS A 51 -15.09 -4.34 -1.55
CA LYS A 51 -16.38 -3.94 -2.14
C LYS A 51 -17.39 -3.58 -1.04
N PRO A 52 -18.28 -2.61 -1.27
CA PRO A 52 -19.32 -2.28 -0.30
C PRO A 52 -20.23 -3.49 -0.07
N TYR A 53 -20.74 -3.61 1.17
CA TYR A 53 -21.74 -4.61 1.52
C TYR A 53 -23.10 -4.20 0.92
N PRO A 54 -23.84 -5.11 0.26
CA PRO A 54 -25.17 -4.80 -0.27
C PRO A 54 -26.20 -4.75 0.85
N LEU A 55 -26.33 -3.59 1.50
CA LEU A 55 -27.31 -3.30 2.55
C LEU A 55 -28.73 -3.30 2.00
N THR A 56 -29.67 -3.93 2.72
CA THR A 56 -31.11 -3.72 2.53
C THR A 56 -31.63 -2.64 3.48
N GLU A 57 -32.85 -2.12 3.25
CA GLU A 57 -33.45 -1.10 4.12
C GLU A 57 -33.62 -1.60 5.56
N ASP A 58 -33.98 -2.87 5.74
CA ASP A 58 -34.16 -3.49 7.06
C ASP A 58 -32.84 -3.64 7.85
N GLU A 59 -31.69 -3.63 7.16
CA GLU A 59 -30.35 -3.82 7.74
C GLU A 59 -29.68 -2.49 8.16
N ASN A 60 -30.36 -1.35 7.94
CA ASN A 60 -29.83 -0.01 8.21
C ASN A 60 -30.50 0.70 9.41
N ASP A 61 -31.06 -0.07 10.35
CA ASP A 61 -31.66 0.47 11.57
C ASP A 61 -30.62 1.15 12.49
N ASP A 62 -30.97 2.26 13.13
CA ASP A 62 -30.05 3.04 13.98
C ASP A 62 -29.51 2.23 15.17
N SER A 63 -30.23 1.20 15.63
CA SER A 63 -29.78 0.37 16.76
C SER A 63 -28.47 -0.36 16.47
N VAL A 64 -28.17 -0.70 15.21
CA VAL A 64 -26.95 -1.44 14.84
C VAL A 64 -25.68 -0.57 14.96
N TYR A 65 -25.84 0.73 15.15
CA TYR A 65 -24.74 1.67 15.35
C TYR A 65 -24.53 2.06 16.82
N ARG A 66 -25.54 1.84 17.68
CA ARG A 66 -25.62 2.44 19.02
C ARG A 66 -24.49 2.03 19.97
N GLU A 67 -24.03 0.79 19.90
CA GLU A 67 -22.99 0.27 20.80
C GLU A 67 -21.57 0.61 20.32
N ASN A 68 -21.33 0.51 19.01
CA ASN A 68 -19.98 0.53 18.45
C ASN A 68 -19.64 1.81 17.66
N GLY A 69 -20.64 2.62 17.31
CA GLY A 69 -20.47 3.78 16.43
C GLY A 69 -20.28 3.44 14.95
N PHE A 70 -20.43 2.16 14.57
CA PHE A 70 -20.40 1.66 13.20
C PHE A 70 -21.44 0.54 13.02
N ASN A 71 -21.78 0.20 11.79
CA ASN A 71 -22.79 -0.82 11.50
C ASN A 71 -22.25 -2.22 11.88
N ILE A 72 -22.59 -2.69 13.09
CA ILE A 72 -22.11 -3.99 13.59
C ILE A 72 -22.68 -5.15 12.79
N PHE A 73 -23.90 -5.00 12.26
CA PHE A 73 -24.53 -6.01 11.42
C PHE A 73 -23.71 -6.26 10.15
N VAL A 74 -23.32 -5.19 9.44
CA VAL A 74 -22.45 -5.31 8.25
C VAL A 74 -21.11 -5.95 8.62
N SER A 75 -20.48 -5.49 9.71
CA SER A 75 -19.19 -6.03 10.17
C SER A 75 -19.26 -7.53 10.44
N ASN A 76 -20.32 -8.00 11.12
CA ASN A 76 -20.52 -9.41 11.45
C ASN A 76 -20.76 -10.30 10.22
N ASN A 77 -21.21 -9.72 9.10
CA ASN A 77 -21.48 -10.46 7.87
C ASN A 77 -20.34 -10.38 6.84
N ILE A 78 -19.24 -9.70 7.18
CA ILE A 78 -18.01 -9.65 6.38
C ILE A 78 -17.00 -10.62 6.98
N ALA A 79 -16.27 -11.34 6.12
CA ALA A 79 -15.22 -12.24 6.57
C ALA A 79 -14.15 -11.48 7.37
N LEU A 80 -13.71 -12.07 8.50
CA LEU A 80 -12.64 -11.50 9.32
C LEU A 80 -11.35 -11.33 8.51
N GLU A 81 -11.00 -12.33 7.71
CA GLU A 81 -9.84 -12.36 6.82
C GLU A 81 -10.22 -11.94 5.39
N ARG A 82 -11.00 -10.87 5.23
CA ARG A 82 -11.37 -10.37 3.90
C ARG A 82 -10.14 -9.83 3.15
N SER A 83 -10.12 -10.05 1.84
CA SER A 83 -9.20 -9.39 0.93
C SER A 83 -9.52 -7.90 0.75
N LEU A 84 -8.51 -7.11 0.44
CA LEU A 84 -8.60 -5.66 0.22
C LEU A 84 -8.02 -5.28 -1.15
N PRO A 85 -8.49 -4.17 -1.76
CA PRO A 85 -7.94 -3.70 -3.01
C PRO A 85 -6.56 -3.08 -2.75
N ASP A 86 -5.59 -3.38 -3.62
CA ASP A 86 -4.29 -2.74 -3.57
C ASP A 86 -4.36 -1.34 -4.19
N ILE A 87 -4.36 -0.32 -3.34
CA ILE A 87 -4.38 1.10 -3.72
C ILE A 87 -3.03 1.79 -3.54
N ARG A 88 -1.94 1.03 -3.43
CA ARG A 88 -0.59 1.58 -3.25
C ARG A 88 -0.14 2.37 -4.48
N HIS A 89 0.80 3.30 -4.28
CA HIS A 89 1.38 4.04 -5.39
C HIS A 89 2.10 3.10 -6.37
N PRO A 90 1.91 3.25 -7.69
CA PRO A 90 2.64 2.45 -8.66
C PRO A 90 4.15 2.71 -8.55
N LYS A 91 4.95 1.70 -8.90
CA LYS A 91 6.41 1.80 -8.96
C LYS A 91 6.88 2.37 -10.28
#